data_AF-A0A7W4EAI5-F1
#
_entry.id   AF-A0A7W4EAI5-F1
#
_cell.length_a   1.000
_cell.length_b   1.000
_cell.length_c   1.000
_cell.angle_alpha   90.00
_cell.angle_beta   90.00
_cell.angle_gamma   90.00
#
_symmetry.space_group_name_H-M   'P 1'
#
loop_
_entity.id
_entity.type
_entity.pdbx_description
1 polymer ?
#
loop_
_entity_poly.entity_id
_entity_poly.type
_entity_poly.pdbx_seq_one_letter_code
_entity_poly.pdbx_strand_id
1 'polypeptide(L)' 'MAEKKELSLQEQLQAKRVEIKDLRRSHAAGELANPRAITKARKDIARLETALSAARLAEQKESN' A
#
# COMPACT_ATOMS: atom_id res chain seq x y z
N MET A 1 -8.22 0.23 -25.41
CA MET A 1 -8.89 0.29 -24.09
C MET A 1 -7.91 0.90 -23.12
N ALA A 2 -8.34 1.88 -22.33
CA ALA A 2 -7.47 2.81 -21.59
C ALA A 2 -6.37 2.08 -20.80
N GLU A 3 -5.11 2.41 -21.11
CA GLU A 3 -3.98 2.20 -20.20
C GLU A 3 -4.40 2.84 -18.87
N LYS A 4 -4.65 2.01 -17.86
CA LYS A 4 -4.59 2.50 -16.49
C LYS A 4 -3.17 3.00 -16.35
N LYS A 5 -2.99 4.32 -16.34
CA LYS A 5 -1.78 4.92 -15.82
C LYS A 5 -1.74 4.49 -14.37
N GLU A 6 -1.13 3.34 -14.12
CA GLU A 6 -0.96 2.81 -12.78
C GLU A 6 -0.23 3.92 -12.03
N LEU A 7 -0.91 4.51 -11.03
CA LEU A 7 -0.23 5.39 -10.09
C LEU A 7 1.06 4.68 -9.71
N SER A 8 2.19 5.41 -9.69
CA SER A 8 3.48 4.82 -9.34
C SER A 8 3.30 4.00 -8.06
N LEU A 9 3.98 2.86 -7.94
CA LEU A 9 3.91 2.01 -6.74
C LEU A 9 4.11 2.84 -5.45
N GLN A 10 4.88 3.93 -5.54
CA GLN A 10 5.05 4.92 -4.47
C GLN A 10 3.79 5.75 -4.16
N GLU A 11 3.06 6.19 -5.18
CA GLU A 11 1.81 6.93 -5.02
C GLU A 11 0.70 6.03 -4.45
N GLN A 12 0.63 4.77 -4.90
CA GLN A 12 -0.27 3.77 -4.32
C GLN A 12 0.08 3.49 -2.85
N LEU A 13 1.38 3.38 -2.53
CA LEU A 13 1.85 3.23 -1.16
C LEU A 13 1.44 4.42 -0.28
N GLN A 14 1.56 5.65 -0.80
CA GLN A 14 1.11 6.83 -0.07
C GLN A 14 -0.41 6.84 0.14
N ALA A 15 -1.19 6.56 -0.90
CA ALA A 15 -2.64 6.46 -0.78
C ALA A 15 -3.06 5.45 0.31
N LYS A 16 -2.41 4.27 0.34
CA LYS A 16 -2.65 3.24 1.37
C LYS A 16 -2.20 3.67 2.77
N ARG A 17 -1.16 4.49 2.90
CA ARG A 17 -0.71 5.07 4.18
C ARG A 17 -1.66 6.14 4.71
N VAL A 18 -2.32 6.89 3.84
CA VAL A 18 -3.40 7.81 4.23
C VAL A 18 -4.63 6.99 4.67
N GLU A 19 -5.01 5.98 3.87
CA GLU A 19 -6.15 5.10 4.18
C GLU A 19 -6.02 4.45 5.57
N ILE A 20 -4.85 3.93 5.93
CA ILE A 20 -4.67 3.32 7.26
C ILE A 20 -4.75 4.35 8.41
N LYS A 21 -4.36 5.62 8.19
CA LYS A 21 -4.54 6.69 9.19
C LYS A 21 -6.01 6.97 9.42
N ASP A 22 -6.79 7.08 8.34
CA ASP A 22 -8.22 7.33 8.41
C ASP A 22 -8.98 6.16 9.03
N LEU A 23 -8.59 4.92 8.68
CA LEU A 23 -9.15 3.71 9.30
C LEU A 23 -8.84 3.64 10.80
N ARG A 24 -7.62 4.01 11.22
CA ARG A 24 -7.26 4.09 12.65
C ARG A 24 -8.04 5.18 13.38
N ARG A 25 -8.23 6.34 12.74
CA ARG A 25 -9.04 7.43 13.29
C ARG A 25 -10.49 7.01 13.46
N SER A 26 -11.08 6.39 12.45
CA SER A 26 -12.46 5.88 12.48
C SER A 26 -12.64 4.77 13.51
N HIS A 27 -11.64 3.89 13.66
CA HIS A 27 -11.64 2.85 14.70
C HIS A 27 -11.57 3.45 16.10
N ALA A 28 -10.74 4.47 16.31
CA ALA A 28 -10.66 5.19 17.58
C ALA A 28 -11.95 5.94 17.92
N ALA A 29 -12.64 6.46 16.90
CA ALA A 29 -13.96 7.09 17.04
C ALA A 29 -15.11 6.08 17.28
N GLY A 30 -14.86 4.77 17.12
CA GLY A 30 -15.89 3.73 17.22
C GLY A 30 -16.82 3.62 16.00
N GLU A 31 -16.55 4.38 14.95
CA GLU A 31 -17.36 4.43 13.72
C GLU A 31 -16.92 3.38 12.68
N LEU A 32 -15.83 2.66 12.94
CA LEU A 32 -15.32 1.66 11.99
C LEU A 32 -16.19 0.40 12.00
N ALA A 33 -17.03 0.26 10.97
CA ALA A 33 -17.90 -0.89 10.78
C ALA A 33 -17.16 -2.25 10.72
N ASN A 34 -15.92 -2.28 10.22
CA ASN A 34 -15.13 -3.50 10.14
C ASN A 34 -13.66 -3.30 10.56
N PRO A 35 -13.26 -3.74 11.78
CA PRO A 35 -11.89 -3.65 12.25
C PRO A 35 -10.86 -4.37 11.36
N ARG A 36 -11.27 -5.40 10.59
CA ARG A 36 -10.38 -6.13 9.68
C ARG A 36 -9.91 -5.30 8.50
N ALA A 37 -10.56 -4.16 8.21
CA ALA A 37 -10.11 -3.22 7.20
C ALA A 37 -8.67 -2.72 7.47
N ILE A 38 -8.32 -2.49 8.74
CA ILE A 38 -6.96 -2.10 9.14
C ILE A 38 -5.95 -3.20 8.78
N THR A 39 -6.27 -4.45 9.10
CA THR A 39 -5.40 -5.60 8.80
C THR A 39 -5.23 -5.79 7.30
N LYS A 40 -6.30 -5.58 6.52
CA LYS A 40 -6.23 -5.63 5.05
C LYS A 40 -5.30 -4.53 4.51
N ALA A 41 -5.51 -3.27 4.92
CA ALA A 41 -4.68 -2.14 4.51
C ALA A 41 -3.19 -2.35 4.86
N ARG A 42 -2.88 -2.92 6.04
CA ARG A 42 -1.51 -3.29 6.42
C ARG A 42 -0.88 -4.31 5.46
N LYS A 43 -1.63 -5.34 5.07
CA LYS A 43 -1.14 -6.37 4.13
C LYS A 43 -0.91 -5.79 2.74
N ASP A 44 -1.79 -4.89 2.30
CA ASP A 44 -1.64 -4.23 1.00
C ASP A 44 -0.40 -3.33 0.96
N ILE A 45 -0.12 -2.56 2.02
CA ILE A 45 1.13 -1.80 2.18
C ILE A 45 2.35 -2.73 2.09
N ALA A 46 2.37 -3.82 2.85
CA ALA A 46 3.51 -4.75 2.86
C ALA A 46 3.78 -5.39 1.49
N ARG A 47 2.72 -5.71 0.72
CA ARG A 47 2.86 -6.22 -0.65
C ARG A 47 3.46 -5.18 -1.59
N LEU A 48 3.01 -3.92 -1.51
CA LEU A 48 3.55 -2.82 -2.30
C LEU A 48 5.03 -2.56 -1.98
N GLU A 49 5.41 -2.57 -0.71
CA GLU A 49 6.80 -2.43 -0.28
C GLU A 49 7.68 -3.60 -0.75
N THR A 50 7.12 -4.82 -0.75
CA THR A 50 7.81 -6.00 -1.27
C THR A 50 8.00 -5.91 -2.79
N ALA A 51 7.00 -5.47 -3.54
CA ALA A 51 7.10 -5.27 -4.98
C ALA A 51 8.17 -4.23 -5.34
N LEU A 52 8.21 -3.11 -4.61
CA LEU A 52 9.25 -2.09 -4.76
C LEU A 52 10.65 -2.64 -4.45
N SER A 53 10.78 -3.43 -3.39
CA SER A 53 12.05 -4.03 -3.00
C SER A 53 12.51 -5.08 -4.02
N ALA A 54 11.59 -5.86 -4.57
CA ALA A 54 11.86 -6.85 -5.60
C ALA A 54 12.33 -6.19 -6.91
N ALA A 55 11.68 -5.10 -7.33
CA ALA A 55 12.12 -4.31 -8.48
C ALA A 55 13.55 -3.79 -8.30
N ARG A 56 13.83 -3.20 -7.13
CA ARG A 56 15.18 -2.71 -6.78
C ARG A 56 16.24 -3.81 -6.76
N LEU A 57 15.89 -4.99 -6.24
CA LEU A 57 16.81 -6.12 -6.17
C LEU A 57 17.09 -6.71 -7.56
N ALA A 58 16.10 -6.71 -8.46
CA ALA A 58 16.29 -7.13 -9.85
C ALA A 58 17.29 -6.20 -10.56
N GLU A 59 17.11 -4.88 -10.45
CA GLU A 59 18.05 -3.89 -11.00
C GLU A 59 19.48 -4.07 -10.45
N GLN A 60 19.60 -4.37 -9.15
CA GLN A 60 20.89 -4.56 -8.49
C GLN A 60 21.59 -5.87 -8.90
N LYS A 61 20.84 -6.91 -9.27
CA LYS A 61 21.39 -8.18 -9.78
C LYS A 61 21.88 -8.07 -11.22
N GLU A 62 21.27 -7.23 -12.04
CA GLU A 62 21.73 -7.01 -13.42
C GLU A 62 22.98 -6.13 -13.50
N SER A 63 23.29 -5.40 -12.42
CA SER A 63 24.43 -4.48 -12.35
C SER A 63 25.72 -5.10 -11.76
N ASN A 64 25.73 -6.40 -11.46
CA ASN A 64 26.84 -7.12 -10.83
C ASN A 64 27.15 -8.41 -11.60
#